data_AF-F1W4Q3-F1
#
_entry.id   AF-F1W4Q3-F1
#
_cell.length_a   1.000
_cell.length_b   1.000
_cell.length_c   1.000
_cell.angle_alpha   90.00
_cell.angle_beta   90.00
_cell.angle_gamma   90.00
#
_symmetry.space_group_name_H-M   'P 1'
#
loop_
_entity.id
_entity.type
_entity.pdbx_description
1 polymer ?
#
loop_
_entity_poly.entity_id
_entity_poly.type
_entity_poly.pdbx_seq_one_letter_code
_entity_poly.pdbx_strand_id
1 'polypeptide(L)'
;MPCHLPDEETIPIAWYGSSHIGMLKHVYRRGLALRYGKAMQCIAGIHYNFSLSEALWPVLQKAENTPGTATDYQSESYIALIRNFRRYSWLLMYLFGASPALASDFLRGKPHQLDVLSDDTLYLPHATSLRMSDLGYQNNAQAGLVPPYNDLASYMQNLVRAVKQPFPAYVALGTRRDGDGEWIQISTNVLQIENEFYSTIRPKRVINSGERPVEALCARGVQYIEVRCLDIDPFEAMGLNLDTGRFMDAFLLFCALDDSPLTSAGEGRENTDNFADTVKRGRLPGLTLQRDGAAVPLQDWGLELLDRIEAAATLLDAQRDDGAHHASLDKQRAKLRDPDCTPSARVLDALRAHDNSFMKFSLAQSQAHAAQFKARPLTSAQLDEFARLARNSIDEQTRIEHDQSGSFDDFIEAYRARSLTPTSCD
;
A
#
# COMPACT_ATOMS: atom_id res chain seq x y z
N MET A 1 -4.48 10.08 -8.03
CA MET A 1 -5.15 9.44 -9.18
C MET A 1 -4.51 9.96 -10.46
N PRO A 2 -4.38 9.14 -11.52
CA PRO A 2 -3.86 9.60 -12.81
C PRO A 2 -4.78 10.65 -13.44
N CYS A 3 -4.17 11.53 -14.23
CA CYS A 3 -4.86 12.37 -15.23
C CYS A 3 -5.23 11.52 -16.46
N HIS A 4 -5.52 12.18 -17.59
CA HIS A 4 -5.69 11.52 -18.89
C HIS A 4 -4.56 10.52 -19.17
N LEU A 5 -4.94 9.28 -19.50
CA LEU A 5 -4.03 8.21 -19.89
C LEU A 5 -4.32 7.84 -21.36
N PRO A 6 -3.28 7.53 -22.16
CA PRO A 6 -3.49 7.04 -23.52
C PRO A 6 -4.20 5.68 -23.50
N ASP A 7 -4.66 5.22 -24.66
CA ASP A 7 -5.33 3.91 -24.81
C ASP A 7 -4.52 2.76 -24.19
N GLU A 8 -5.23 1.70 -23.74
CA GLU A 8 -4.62 0.55 -23.03
C GLU A 8 -3.43 -0.02 -23.82
N GLU A 9 -3.50 -0.17 -25.15
CA GLU A 9 -2.39 -0.74 -25.91
C GLU A 9 -1.13 0.12 -25.86
N THR A 10 -1.28 1.44 -25.74
CA THR A 10 -0.19 2.43 -25.80
C THR A 10 0.57 2.55 -24.47
N ILE A 11 -0.06 2.25 -23.33
CA ILE A 11 0.63 2.30 -22.03
C ILE A 11 1.72 1.22 -22.00
N PRO A 12 3.01 1.57 -21.90
CA PRO A 12 4.08 0.59 -21.94
C PRO A 12 4.14 -0.20 -20.63
N ILE A 13 4.47 -1.49 -20.74
CA ILE A 13 4.79 -2.32 -19.58
C ILE A 13 6.27 -2.16 -19.27
N ALA A 14 6.61 -1.94 -18.00
CA ALA A 14 7.99 -1.79 -17.58
C ALA A 14 8.88 -2.94 -18.09
N TRP A 15 10.01 -2.57 -18.68
CA TRP A 15 11.00 -3.47 -19.24
C TRP A 15 12.24 -3.51 -18.34
N TYR A 16 12.71 -4.72 -18.03
CA TYR A 16 13.80 -4.96 -17.08
C TYR A 16 14.97 -5.73 -17.72
N GLY A 17 15.11 -5.65 -19.04
CA GLY A 17 16.12 -6.39 -19.79
C GLY A 17 15.75 -7.84 -20.07
N SER A 18 16.72 -8.60 -20.58
CA SER A 18 16.57 -9.99 -21.01
C SER A 18 16.97 -11.00 -19.93
N SER A 19 17.32 -10.53 -18.73
CA SER A 19 17.62 -11.43 -17.64
C SER A 19 16.40 -12.28 -17.27
N HIS A 20 16.56 -13.50 -16.80
CA HIS A 20 15.45 -14.35 -16.38
C HIS A 20 14.59 -13.67 -15.30
N ILE A 21 15.23 -13.00 -14.33
CA ILE A 21 14.55 -12.23 -13.30
C ILE A 21 13.87 -10.96 -13.85
N GLY A 22 14.49 -10.30 -14.84
CA GLY A 22 13.92 -9.15 -15.53
C GLY A 22 12.68 -9.53 -16.33
N MET A 23 12.76 -10.63 -17.08
CA MET A 23 11.65 -11.17 -17.85
C MET A 23 10.52 -11.66 -16.94
N LEU A 24 10.82 -12.29 -15.79
CA LEU A 24 9.79 -12.64 -14.79
C LEU A 24 9.02 -11.40 -14.31
N LYS A 25 9.72 -10.29 -14.01
CA LYS A 25 9.11 -9.02 -13.63
C LYS A 25 8.26 -8.40 -14.74
N HIS A 26 8.67 -8.60 -16.00
CA HIS A 26 7.93 -8.13 -17.18
C HIS A 26 6.66 -8.97 -17.41
N VAL A 27 6.77 -10.30 -17.42
CA VAL A 27 5.64 -11.25 -17.55
C VAL A 27 4.63 -11.06 -16.41
N TYR A 28 5.10 -10.83 -15.18
CA TYR A 28 4.22 -10.49 -14.06
C TYR A 28 3.32 -9.30 -14.37
N ARG A 29 3.90 -8.23 -14.93
CA ARG A 29 3.16 -7.00 -15.27
C ARG A 29 2.27 -7.16 -16.51
N ARG A 30 2.66 -8.02 -17.47
CA ARG A 30 1.75 -8.46 -18.55
C ARG A 30 0.52 -9.14 -17.97
N GLY A 31 0.70 -10.02 -16.99
CA GLY A 31 -0.41 -10.67 -16.29
C GLY A 31 -1.27 -9.66 -15.54
N LEU A 32 -0.69 -8.67 -14.86
CA LEU A 32 -1.47 -7.61 -14.20
C LEU A 32 -2.28 -6.78 -15.22
N ALA A 33 -1.66 -6.41 -16.34
CA ALA A 33 -2.33 -5.67 -17.41
C ALA A 33 -3.51 -6.47 -17.99
N LEU A 34 -3.32 -7.78 -18.21
CA LEU A 34 -4.35 -8.67 -18.72
C LEU A 34 -5.51 -8.86 -17.73
N ARG A 35 -5.20 -8.99 -16.44
CA ARG A 35 -6.17 -9.30 -15.38
C ARG A 35 -6.96 -8.07 -14.89
N TYR A 36 -6.31 -6.90 -14.87
CA TYR A 36 -6.83 -5.70 -14.19
C TYR A 36 -6.88 -4.44 -15.08
N GLY A 37 -6.25 -4.46 -16.27
CA GLY A 37 -6.03 -3.29 -17.11
C GLY A 37 -4.81 -2.49 -16.69
N LYS A 38 -4.12 -1.82 -17.62
CA LYS A 38 -2.92 -1.01 -17.35
C LYS A 38 -3.27 0.32 -16.70
N ALA A 39 -4.42 0.91 -17.03
CA ALA A 39 -4.84 2.19 -16.44
C ALA A 39 -4.91 2.13 -14.90
N MET A 40 -5.43 1.02 -14.35
CA MET A 40 -5.46 0.79 -12.90
C MET A 40 -4.06 0.74 -12.29
N GLN A 41 -3.08 0.17 -13.01
CA GLN A 41 -1.69 0.05 -12.55
C GLN A 41 -0.93 1.39 -12.56
N CYS A 42 -1.52 2.45 -13.15
CA CYS A 42 -0.96 3.79 -13.12
C CYS A 42 -1.33 4.58 -11.85
N ILE A 43 -2.22 4.05 -10.99
CA ILE A 43 -2.50 4.65 -9.69
C ILE A 43 -1.26 4.54 -8.80
N ALA A 44 -0.74 5.69 -8.35
CA ALA A 44 0.38 5.77 -7.43
C ALA A 44 -0.08 6.05 -5.99
N GLY A 45 0.73 5.65 -5.02
CA GLY A 45 0.56 5.90 -3.59
C GLY A 45 1.90 5.86 -2.87
N ILE A 46 1.90 6.18 -1.57
CA ILE A 46 3.08 6.12 -0.73
C ILE A 46 3.07 4.83 0.08
N HIS A 47 4.22 4.15 0.15
CA HIS A 47 4.43 3.06 1.08
C HIS A 47 5.30 3.54 2.24
N TYR A 48 4.86 3.31 3.47
CA TYR A 48 5.60 3.61 4.68
C TYR A 48 6.13 2.30 5.28
N ASN A 49 7.46 2.13 5.28
CA ASN A 49 8.10 0.94 5.83
C ASN A 49 8.57 1.24 7.25
N PHE A 50 8.16 0.40 8.21
CA PHE A 50 8.40 0.62 9.63
C PHE A 50 8.89 -0.64 10.31
N SER A 51 9.89 -0.49 11.17
CA SER A 51 10.38 -1.54 12.05
C SER A 51 10.74 -0.97 13.41
N LEU A 52 10.45 -1.72 14.47
CA LEU A 52 10.96 -1.41 15.79
C LEU A 52 12.45 -1.77 15.88
N SER A 53 13.16 -1.12 16.81
CA SER A 53 14.55 -1.44 17.09
C SER A 53 14.68 -2.90 17.53
N GLU A 54 15.66 -3.61 16.98
CA GLU A 54 15.95 -5.01 17.36
C GLU A 54 16.24 -5.18 18.87
N ALA A 55 16.71 -4.12 19.52
CA ALA A 55 16.97 -4.11 20.96
C ALA A 55 15.69 -4.13 21.81
N LEU A 56 14.52 -3.82 21.23
CA LEU A 56 13.26 -3.75 21.96
C LEU A 56 12.64 -5.14 22.17
N TRP A 57 12.81 -6.08 21.24
CA TRP A 57 12.17 -7.40 21.31
C TRP A 57 12.51 -8.20 22.56
N PRO A 58 13.78 -8.31 23.00
CA PRO A 58 14.10 -9.04 24.23
C PRO A 58 13.50 -8.39 25.49
N VAL A 59 13.33 -7.06 25.48
CA VAL A 59 12.74 -6.32 26.60
C VAL A 59 11.25 -6.62 26.69
N LEU A 60 10.52 -6.52 25.57
CA LEU A 60 9.09 -6.78 25.51
C LEU A 60 8.77 -8.25 25.80
N GLN A 61 9.49 -9.20 25.17
CA GLN A 61 9.28 -10.63 25.38
C GLN A 61 9.44 -11.01 26.87
N LYS A 62 10.46 -10.46 27.53
CA LYS A 62 10.69 -10.69 28.96
C LYS A 62 9.60 -10.08 29.83
N ALA A 63 9.11 -8.88 29.49
CA ALA A 63 8.05 -8.20 30.24
C ALA A 63 6.71 -8.95 30.16
N GLU A 64 6.39 -9.52 28.99
CA GLU A 64 5.16 -10.28 28.74
C GLU A 64 5.26 -11.75 29.16
N ASN A 65 6.48 -12.22 29.49
CA ASN A 65 6.78 -13.62 29.83
C ASN A 65 6.31 -14.61 28.73
N THR A 66 6.48 -14.22 27.47
CA THR A 66 6.03 -15.00 26.31
C THR A 66 7.04 -16.08 25.93
N PRO A 67 6.64 -17.38 25.90
CA PRO A 67 7.53 -18.48 25.50
C PRO A 67 7.86 -18.43 24.01
N GLY A 68 8.88 -19.20 23.60
CA GLY A 68 9.28 -19.32 22.19
C GLY A 68 10.55 -18.55 21.85
N THR A 69 10.90 -18.53 20.56
CA THR A 69 12.10 -17.82 20.10
C THR A 69 11.85 -16.32 19.97
N ALA A 70 12.91 -15.52 20.00
CA ALA A 70 12.81 -14.09 19.77
C ALA A 70 12.21 -13.75 18.38
N THR A 71 12.48 -14.58 17.37
CA THR A 71 11.92 -14.44 16.01
C THR A 71 10.41 -14.69 15.98
N ASP A 72 9.94 -15.71 16.71
CA ASP A 72 8.51 -16.01 16.79
C ASP A 72 7.78 -14.87 17.51
N TYR A 73 8.36 -14.41 18.64
CA TYR A 73 7.84 -13.27 19.38
C TYR A 73 7.74 -12.02 18.50
N GLN A 74 8.84 -11.62 17.85
CA GLN A 74 8.86 -10.48 16.92
C GLN A 74 7.80 -10.60 15.82
N SER A 75 7.67 -11.80 15.24
CA SER A 75 6.72 -12.05 14.17
C SER A 75 5.28 -11.89 14.64
N GLU A 76 4.92 -12.51 15.76
CA GLU A 76 3.58 -12.42 16.33
C GLU A 76 3.26 -11.00 16.84
N SER A 77 4.24 -10.27 17.37
CA SER A 77 4.08 -8.85 17.71
C SER A 77 3.78 -7.99 16.47
N TYR A 78 4.41 -8.25 15.32
CA TYR A 78 4.06 -7.55 14.09
C TYR A 78 2.68 -7.95 13.53
N ILE A 79 2.24 -9.19 13.72
CA ILE A 79 0.86 -9.58 13.38
C ILE A 79 -0.14 -8.88 14.31
N ALA A 80 0.17 -8.76 15.61
CA ALA A 80 -0.60 -7.99 16.57
C ALA A 80 -0.72 -6.51 16.16
N LEU A 81 0.38 -5.89 15.75
CA LEU A 81 0.39 -4.55 15.16
C LEU A 81 -0.54 -4.48 13.95
N ILE A 82 -0.47 -5.43 13.02
CA ILE A 82 -1.32 -5.47 11.82
C ILE A 82 -2.81 -5.55 12.17
N ARG A 83 -3.20 -6.30 13.21
CA ARG A 83 -4.60 -6.33 13.70
C ARG A 83 -5.04 -4.95 14.20
N ASN A 84 -4.24 -4.30 15.04
CA ASN A 84 -4.51 -2.94 15.52
C ASN A 84 -4.55 -1.92 14.37
N PHE A 85 -3.61 -2.01 13.44
CA PHE A 85 -3.62 -1.18 12.25
C PHE A 85 -4.94 -1.32 11.49
N ARG A 86 -5.46 -2.54 11.31
CA ARG A 86 -6.75 -2.76 10.61
C ARG A 86 -7.93 -2.15 11.35
N ARG A 87 -7.95 -2.23 12.68
CA ARG A 87 -8.98 -1.58 13.52
C ARG A 87 -9.02 -0.06 13.30
N TYR A 88 -7.86 0.56 13.18
CA TYR A 88 -7.72 2.02 13.27
C TYR A 88 -7.33 2.70 11.96
N SER A 89 -7.05 1.95 10.89
CA SER A 89 -6.56 2.50 9.60
C SER A 89 -7.54 3.41 8.88
N TRP A 90 -8.82 3.37 9.24
CA TRP A 90 -9.82 4.34 8.79
C TRP A 90 -9.40 5.78 9.18
N LEU A 91 -8.75 5.96 10.33
CA LEU A 91 -8.25 7.26 10.79
C LEU A 91 -7.23 7.84 9.80
N LEU A 92 -6.36 7.01 9.21
CA LEU A 92 -5.41 7.45 8.18
C LEU A 92 -6.12 7.94 6.92
N MET A 93 -7.23 7.29 6.53
CA MET A 93 -8.03 7.70 5.39
C MET A 93 -8.69 9.05 5.65
N TYR A 94 -9.13 9.31 6.88
CA TYR A 94 -9.66 10.61 7.26
C TYR A 94 -8.58 11.71 7.25
N LEU A 95 -7.45 11.46 7.92
CA LEU A 95 -6.42 12.48 8.17
C LEU A 95 -5.56 12.80 6.94
N PHE A 96 -5.32 11.81 6.08
CA PHE A 96 -4.33 11.89 5.00
C PHE A 96 -4.86 11.49 3.62
N GLY A 97 -6.12 11.07 3.50
CA GLY A 97 -6.74 10.85 2.20
C GLY A 97 -6.70 12.13 1.37
N ALA A 98 -6.18 12.02 0.14
CA ALA A 98 -5.90 13.16 -0.73
C ALA A 98 -6.35 12.93 -2.18
N SER A 99 -7.28 11.99 -2.38
CA SER A 99 -7.82 11.68 -3.71
C SER A 99 -9.35 11.64 -3.72
N PRO A 100 -10.06 12.75 -3.43
CA PRO A 100 -11.53 12.81 -3.45
C PRO A 100 -12.12 12.86 -4.87
N ALA A 101 -11.28 13.03 -5.90
CA ALA A 101 -11.65 13.21 -7.29
C ALA A 101 -10.67 12.47 -8.23
N LEU A 102 -11.11 12.25 -9.46
CA LEU A 102 -10.34 11.64 -10.56
C LEU A 102 -10.82 12.14 -11.93
N ALA A 103 -9.99 11.92 -12.96
CA ALA A 103 -10.33 12.26 -14.34
C ALA A 103 -11.55 11.45 -14.83
N SER A 104 -12.48 12.09 -15.55
CA SER A 104 -13.73 11.45 -15.99
C SER A 104 -13.53 10.26 -16.93
N ASP A 105 -12.45 10.27 -17.70
CA ASP A 105 -12.06 9.19 -18.61
C ASP A 105 -11.30 8.02 -17.94
N PHE A 106 -10.89 8.17 -16.68
CA PHE A 106 -10.12 7.13 -15.98
C PHE A 106 -10.85 5.80 -15.90
N LEU A 107 -12.18 5.85 -15.74
CA LEU A 107 -13.02 4.67 -15.60
C LEU A 107 -13.35 4.00 -16.94
N ARG A 108 -13.06 4.63 -18.08
CA ARG A 108 -13.23 4.07 -19.45
C ARG A 108 -14.59 3.40 -19.66
N GLY A 109 -15.66 4.05 -19.22
CA GLY A 109 -17.04 3.56 -19.33
C GLY A 109 -17.47 2.50 -18.30
N LYS A 110 -16.61 2.15 -17.32
CA LYS A 110 -16.98 1.28 -16.21
C LYS A 110 -18.07 1.95 -15.35
N PRO A 111 -19.11 1.21 -14.92
CA PRO A 111 -20.14 1.75 -14.03
C PRO A 111 -19.56 2.31 -12.73
N HIS A 112 -20.08 3.45 -12.27
CA HIS A 112 -19.68 4.10 -11.02
C HIS A 112 -20.83 4.88 -10.39
N GLN A 113 -20.63 5.27 -9.13
CA GLN A 113 -21.57 6.08 -8.34
C GLN A 113 -20.99 7.46 -7.99
N LEU A 114 -19.96 7.90 -8.72
CA LEU A 114 -19.37 9.23 -8.58
C LEU A 114 -20.26 10.32 -9.20
N ASP A 115 -20.21 11.50 -8.60
CA ASP A 115 -20.81 12.72 -9.13
C ASP A 115 -19.88 13.34 -10.19
N VAL A 116 -20.48 14.04 -11.15
CA VAL A 116 -19.75 14.86 -12.13
C VAL A 116 -19.53 16.25 -11.54
N LEU A 117 -18.26 16.64 -11.32
CA LEU A 117 -17.91 17.98 -10.85
C LEU A 117 -17.73 18.97 -12.02
N SER A 118 -17.21 18.47 -13.15
CA SER A 118 -16.99 19.19 -14.40
C SER A 118 -16.78 18.18 -15.55
N ASP A 119 -16.63 18.66 -16.79
CA ASP A 119 -16.47 17.80 -17.98
C ASP A 119 -15.32 16.78 -17.85
N ASP A 120 -14.23 17.13 -17.16
CA ASP A 120 -13.05 16.29 -16.99
C ASP A 120 -12.93 15.64 -15.60
N THR A 121 -13.90 15.85 -14.69
CA THR A 121 -13.73 15.51 -13.26
C THR A 121 -14.93 14.78 -12.67
N LEU A 122 -14.66 13.61 -12.09
CA LEU A 122 -15.57 12.86 -11.24
C LEU A 122 -15.12 12.96 -9.78
N TYR A 123 -16.05 12.98 -8.83
CA TYR A 123 -15.74 13.08 -7.40
C TYR A 123 -16.85 12.56 -6.50
N LEU A 124 -16.60 12.56 -5.19
CA LEU A 124 -17.65 12.50 -4.18
C LEU A 124 -17.45 13.67 -3.19
N PRO A 125 -18.52 14.37 -2.77
CA PRO A 125 -18.41 15.62 -2.00
C PRO A 125 -17.77 15.42 -0.62
N HIS A 126 -17.89 14.23 -0.04
CA HIS A 126 -17.37 13.89 1.29
C HIS A 126 -16.28 12.81 1.28
N ALA A 127 -15.81 12.38 0.10
CA ALA A 127 -14.76 11.38 0.02
C ALA A 127 -13.41 11.92 0.50
N THR A 128 -12.58 11.01 0.95
CA THR A 128 -11.19 11.27 1.33
C THR A 128 -10.20 10.65 0.35
N SER A 129 -10.35 9.35 0.06
CA SER A 129 -9.38 8.58 -0.74
C SER A 129 -10.04 7.61 -1.71
N LEU A 130 -10.54 8.10 -2.87
CA LEU A 130 -11.07 7.23 -3.93
C LEU A 130 -10.05 6.21 -4.46
N ARG A 131 -8.74 6.46 -4.31
CA ARG A 131 -7.68 5.47 -4.57
C ARG A 131 -7.88 4.19 -3.75
N MET A 132 -8.35 4.33 -2.51
CA MET A 132 -8.59 3.22 -1.59
C MET A 132 -10.03 2.69 -1.64
N SER A 133 -10.84 3.16 -2.60
CA SER A 133 -12.21 2.66 -2.83
C SER A 133 -12.25 1.41 -3.72
N ASP A 134 -13.45 0.92 -3.98
CA ASP A 134 -13.77 -0.12 -4.96
C ASP A 134 -13.49 0.30 -6.42
N LEU A 135 -13.25 1.58 -6.67
CA LEU A 135 -12.79 2.09 -7.98
C LEU A 135 -11.30 1.83 -8.22
N GLY A 136 -10.56 1.48 -7.16
CA GLY A 136 -9.15 1.15 -7.18
C GLY A 136 -8.88 -0.36 -7.33
N TYR A 137 -7.90 -0.85 -6.57
CA TYR A 137 -7.32 -2.20 -6.67
C TYR A 137 -8.18 -3.34 -6.06
N GLN A 138 -9.51 -3.28 -6.14
CA GLN A 138 -10.37 -4.36 -5.66
C GLN A 138 -10.88 -5.22 -6.82
N ASN A 139 -10.42 -6.47 -6.89
CA ASN A 139 -10.92 -7.47 -7.86
C ASN A 139 -11.65 -8.59 -7.11
N ASN A 140 -12.81 -8.98 -7.64
CA ASN A 140 -13.62 -10.14 -7.24
C ASN A 140 -12.80 -11.42 -7.07
N ALA A 141 -11.74 -11.63 -7.84
CA ALA A 141 -10.87 -12.81 -7.71
C ALA A 141 -10.22 -12.93 -6.31
N GLN A 142 -9.96 -11.81 -5.64
CA GLN A 142 -9.30 -11.76 -4.33
C GLN A 142 -10.28 -11.62 -3.15
N ALA A 143 -11.60 -11.58 -3.40
CA ALA A 143 -12.61 -11.32 -2.36
C ALA A 143 -12.61 -12.39 -1.23
N GLY A 144 -12.16 -13.61 -1.52
CA GLY A 144 -12.00 -14.69 -0.52
C GLY A 144 -10.69 -14.67 0.26
N LEU A 145 -9.78 -13.73 -0.04
CA LEU A 145 -8.48 -13.57 0.63
C LEU A 145 -8.55 -12.52 1.75
N VAL A 146 -9.74 -12.21 2.23
CA VAL A 146 -9.93 -11.11 3.18
C VAL A 146 -9.74 -11.61 4.62
N PRO A 147 -9.10 -10.82 5.50
CA PRO A 147 -8.93 -11.08 6.93
C PRO A 147 -10.23 -11.42 7.69
N PRO A 148 -10.17 -11.89 8.95
CA PRO A 148 -9.06 -11.73 9.91
C PRO A 148 -7.90 -12.73 9.75
N TYR A 149 -6.67 -12.24 9.96
CA TYR A 149 -5.49 -13.09 10.18
C TYR A 149 -5.01 -12.84 11.60
N ASN A 150 -5.06 -13.88 12.43
CA ASN A 150 -4.79 -13.77 13.86
C ASN A 150 -3.38 -14.20 14.26
N ASP A 151 -2.66 -14.86 13.34
CA ASP A 151 -1.29 -15.35 13.51
C ASP A 151 -0.58 -15.38 12.16
N LEU A 152 0.76 -15.50 12.18
CA LEU A 152 1.56 -15.50 10.95
C LEU A 152 1.29 -16.73 10.08
N ALA A 153 1.06 -17.90 10.67
CA ALA A 153 0.83 -19.15 9.94
C ALA A 153 -0.45 -19.07 9.09
N SER A 154 -1.56 -18.62 9.68
CA SER A 154 -2.83 -18.37 9.01
C SER A 154 -2.69 -17.36 7.86
N TYR A 155 -1.90 -16.31 8.05
CA TYR A 155 -1.60 -15.35 6.97
C TYR A 155 -0.87 -16.02 5.79
N MET A 156 0.19 -16.79 6.09
CA MET A 156 1.00 -17.46 5.08
C MET A 156 0.22 -18.54 4.34
N GLN A 157 -0.54 -19.38 5.04
CA GLN A 157 -1.37 -20.43 4.44
C GLN A 157 -2.39 -19.87 3.44
N ASN A 158 -3.01 -18.72 3.75
CA ASN A 158 -3.93 -18.06 2.84
C ASN A 158 -3.23 -17.53 1.58
N LEU A 159 -2.06 -16.92 1.71
CA LEU A 159 -1.26 -16.49 0.55
C LEU A 159 -0.82 -17.68 -0.31
N VAL A 160 -0.33 -18.75 0.31
CA VAL A 160 0.09 -19.98 -0.37
C VAL A 160 -1.08 -20.59 -1.13
N ARG A 161 -2.25 -20.67 -0.51
CA ARG A 161 -3.48 -21.13 -1.18
C ARG A 161 -3.81 -20.28 -2.40
N ALA A 162 -3.74 -18.96 -2.27
CA ALA A 162 -4.07 -18.02 -3.35
C ALA A 162 -3.13 -18.13 -4.56
N VAL A 163 -1.84 -18.37 -4.32
CA VAL A 163 -0.85 -18.58 -5.41
C VAL A 163 -0.90 -20.00 -5.99
N LYS A 164 -1.61 -20.95 -5.37
CA LYS A 164 -1.81 -22.33 -5.85
C LYS A 164 -3.18 -22.57 -6.50
N GLN A 165 -4.20 -21.77 -6.17
CA GLN A 165 -5.59 -22.00 -6.60
C GLN A 165 -5.85 -21.44 -8.01
N PRO A 166 -6.20 -22.25 -9.02
CA PRO A 166 -6.58 -21.78 -10.35
C PRO A 166 -7.82 -20.89 -10.30
N PHE A 167 -7.87 -19.85 -11.14
CA PHE A 167 -9.05 -19.02 -11.31
C PHE A 167 -9.64 -19.22 -12.72
N PRO A 168 -10.91 -19.64 -12.87
CA PRO A 168 -11.46 -20.05 -14.17
C PRO A 168 -11.26 -19.05 -15.31
N ALA A 169 -11.47 -17.75 -15.05
CA ALA A 169 -11.28 -16.72 -16.08
C ALA A 169 -9.81 -16.59 -16.52
N TYR A 170 -8.84 -16.81 -15.62
CA TYR A 170 -7.42 -16.74 -15.95
C TYR A 170 -6.94 -18.04 -16.61
N VAL A 171 -7.53 -19.18 -16.27
CA VAL A 171 -7.30 -20.46 -16.96
C VAL A 171 -7.73 -20.36 -18.42
N ALA A 172 -8.89 -19.75 -18.70
CA ALA A 172 -9.39 -19.56 -20.05
C ALA A 172 -8.47 -18.70 -20.94
N LEU A 173 -7.66 -17.82 -20.32
CA LEU A 173 -6.68 -16.99 -21.03
C LEU A 173 -5.37 -17.72 -21.34
N GLY A 174 -5.04 -18.81 -20.62
CA GLY A 174 -3.77 -19.52 -20.73
C GLY A 174 -2.56 -18.72 -20.22
N THR A 175 -1.39 -19.35 -20.10
CA THR A 175 -0.15 -18.66 -19.68
C THR A 175 0.64 -18.08 -20.86
N ARG A 176 0.36 -18.54 -22.08
CA ARG A 176 1.03 -18.14 -23.30
C ARG A 176 0.01 -17.61 -24.31
N ARG A 177 0.43 -16.65 -25.13
CA ARG A 177 -0.36 -16.15 -26.24
C ARG A 177 -0.37 -17.18 -27.37
N ASP A 178 -1.54 -17.37 -27.97
CA ASP A 178 -1.68 -18.20 -29.17
C ASP A 178 -0.89 -17.61 -30.35
N GLY A 179 -0.15 -18.46 -31.06
CA GLY A 179 0.68 -18.07 -32.21
C GLY A 179 2.16 -17.93 -31.87
N ASP A 180 2.57 -16.83 -31.22
CA ASP A 180 3.98 -16.53 -30.93
C ASP A 180 4.54 -17.28 -29.70
N GLY A 181 3.67 -17.85 -28.87
CA GLY A 181 4.05 -18.61 -27.67
C GLY A 181 4.59 -17.75 -26.53
N GLU A 182 4.44 -16.42 -26.60
CA GLU A 182 4.94 -15.50 -25.58
C GLU A 182 4.20 -15.65 -24.25
N TRP A 183 4.94 -15.58 -23.15
CA TRP A 183 4.37 -15.56 -21.81
C TRP A 183 3.55 -14.29 -21.55
N ILE A 184 2.26 -14.47 -21.22
CA ILE A 184 1.32 -13.39 -20.93
C ILE A 184 0.96 -13.28 -19.44
N GLN A 185 1.18 -14.34 -18.66
CA GLN A 185 1.05 -14.34 -17.20
C GLN A 185 1.89 -15.48 -16.60
N ILE A 186 2.33 -15.34 -15.35
CA ILE A 186 3.18 -16.36 -14.68
C ILE A 186 2.39 -17.64 -14.40
N SER A 187 1.16 -17.51 -13.94
CA SER A 187 0.27 -18.62 -13.63
C SER A 187 -1.17 -18.24 -13.96
N THR A 188 -2.09 -19.20 -13.89
CA THR A 188 -3.53 -19.00 -14.05
C THR A 188 -4.26 -18.99 -12.69
N ASN A 189 -3.49 -18.82 -11.60
CA ASN A 189 -4.00 -18.85 -10.23
C ASN A 189 -4.57 -17.50 -9.81
N VAL A 190 -5.34 -17.49 -8.72
CA VAL A 190 -5.94 -16.28 -8.12
C VAL A 190 -4.89 -15.17 -8.01
N LEU A 191 -3.69 -15.51 -7.53
CA LEU A 191 -2.51 -14.65 -7.59
C LEU A 191 -1.42 -15.29 -8.46
N GLN A 192 -0.72 -14.49 -9.28
CA GLN A 192 0.48 -14.96 -9.97
C GLN A 192 1.62 -15.23 -8.97
N ILE A 193 1.81 -14.25 -8.07
CA ILE A 193 2.79 -14.24 -6.99
C ILE A 193 2.21 -13.46 -5.81
N GLU A 194 2.79 -13.61 -4.63
CA GLU A 194 2.34 -13.01 -3.37
C GLU A 194 2.24 -11.49 -3.45
N ASN A 195 3.09 -10.84 -4.27
CA ASN A 195 3.07 -9.40 -4.45
C ASN A 195 1.77 -8.86 -5.06
N GLU A 196 0.99 -9.70 -5.75
CA GLU A 196 -0.31 -9.36 -6.34
C GLU A 196 -1.43 -9.21 -5.30
N PHE A 197 -1.23 -9.73 -4.08
CA PHE A 197 -2.22 -9.66 -3.00
C PHE A 197 -2.44 -8.23 -2.52
N TYR A 198 -3.51 -7.58 -2.92
CA TYR A 198 -3.77 -6.20 -2.50
C TYR A 198 -4.14 -6.12 -1.01
N SER A 199 -3.39 -5.34 -0.24
CA SER A 199 -3.62 -5.14 1.20
C SER A 199 -3.17 -3.74 1.62
N THR A 200 -3.84 -3.18 2.62
CA THR A 200 -3.53 -1.86 3.22
C THR A 200 -2.24 -1.87 4.02
N ILE A 201 -1.82 -3.04 4.51
CA ILE A 201 -0.58 -3.28 5.26
C ILE A 201 -0.07 -4.70 4.98
N ARG A 202 1.25 -4.91 4.96
CA ARG A 202 1.87 -6.23 4.76
C ARG A 202 3.01 -6.47 5.74
N PRO A 203 3.14 -7.69 6.31
CA PRO A 203 4.40 -8.11 6.93
C PRO A 203 5.45 -8.36 5.85
N LYS A 204 6.71 -8.02 6.16
CA LYS A 204 7.80 -8.07 5.19
C LYS A 204 9.09 -8.62 5.82
N ARG A 205 9.88 -9.25 4.96
CA ARG A 205 11.26 -9.68 5.19
C ARG A 205 12.06 -9.33 3.95
N VAL A 206 13.31 -8.91 4.12
CA VAL A 206 14.22 -8.77 2.97
C VAL A 206 14.41 -10.15 2.32
N ILE A 207 14.23 -10.19 1.00
CA ILE A 207 14.34 -11.40 0.18
C ILE A 207 15.69 -11.45 -0.53
N ASN A 208 16.19 -12.66 -0.72
CA ASN A 208 17.30 -12.92 -1.63
C ASN A 208 16.82 -12.88 -3.09
N SER A 209 17.74 -12.74 -4.04
CA SER A 209 17.38 -12.76 -5.47
C SER A 209 16.69 -14.07 -5.85
N GLY A 210 15.52 -13.97 -6.47
CA GLY A 210 14.71 -15.13 -6.87
C GLY A 210 13.99 -15.87 -5.72
N GLU A 211 14.14 -15.43 -4.47
CA GLU A 211 13.38 -15.94 -3.32
C GLU A 211 11.98 -15.34 -3.30
N ARG A 212 10.97 -16.15 -2.92
CA ARG A 212 9.59 -15.66 -2.79
C ARG A 212 9.37 -15.01 -1.43
N PRO A 213 8.51 -13.99 -1.33
CA PRO A 213 8.20 -13.34 -0.05
C PRO A 213 7.74 -14.30 1.06
N VAL A 214 6.90 -15.29 0.72
CA VAL A 214 6.44 -16.29 1.70
C VAL A 214 7.58 -17.20 2.17
N GLU A 215 8.51 -17.60 1.29
CA GLU A 215 9.67 -18.40 1.68
C GLU A 215 10.52 -17.63 2.72
N ALA A 216 10.76 -16.34 2.47
CA ALA A 216 11.52 -15.49 3.39
C ALA A 216 10.82 -15.31 4.75
N LEU A 217 9.50 -15.11 4.76
CA LEU A 217 8.71 -14.99 5.98
C LEU A 217 8.68 -16.31 6.77
N CYS A 218 8.46 -17.44 6.09
CA CYS A 218 8.48 -18.76 6.71
C CYS A 218 9.84 -19.10 7.34
N ALA A 219 10.93 -18.81 6.63
CA ALA A 219 12.27 -19.19 7.08
C ALA A 219 12.84 -18.24 8.15
N ARG A 220 12.43 -16.97 8.16
CA ARG A 220 13.11 -15.92 8.93
C ARG A 220 12.18 -14.98 9.69
N GLY A 221 10.88 -15.22 9.69
CA GLY A 221 9.89 -14.39 10.38
C GLY A 221 9.72 -12.99 9.76
N VAL A 222 8.89 -12.18 10.41
CA VAL A 222 8.63 -10.79 10.02
C VAL A 222 9.78 -9.90 10.51
N GLN A 223 10.27 -9.01 9.66
CA GLN A 223 11.33 -8.04 10.01
C GLN A 223 10.79 -6.62 10.11
N TYR A 224 9.87 -6.26 9.22
CA TYR A 224 9.25 -4.95 9.19
C TYR A 224 7.84 -5.04 8.61
N ILE A 225 7.07 -3.97 8.72
CA ILE A 225 5.76 -3.83 8.08
C ILE A 225 5.80 -2.75 7.00
N GLU A 226 5.03 -2.96 5.93
CA GLU A 226 4.83 -2.01 4.85
C GLU A 226 3.37 -1.54 4.89
N VAL A 227 3.14 -0.29 5.31
CA VAL A 227 1.84 0.40 5.16
C VAL A 227 1.71 0.89 3.74
N ARG A 228 0.55 0.66 3.12
CA ARG A 228 0.33 0.85 1.67
C ARG A 228 -0.90 1.68 1.35
N CYS A 229 -1.68 2.07 2.36
CA CYS A 229 -2.92 2.82 2.14
C CYS A 229 -2.71 4.32 1.93
N LEU A 230 -1.52 4.88 2.18
CA LEU A 230 -1.29 6.33 2.09
C LEU A 230 -1.37 6.83 0.64
N ASP A 231 -2.15 7.91 0.46
CA ASP A 231 -2.18 8.66 -0.79
C ASP A 231 -0.94 9.54 -0.93
N ILE A 232 -0.72 10.01 -2.15
CA ILE A 232 0.21 11.12 -2.42
C ILE A 232 -0.49 12.41 -2.02
N ASP A 233 0.11 13.20 -1.12
CA ASP A 233 -0.33 14.56 -0.83
C ASP A 233 0.08 15.48 -2.00
N PRO A 234 -0.87 16.02 -2.79
CA PRO A 234 -0.55 16.84 -3.95
C PRO A 234 0.04 18.20 -3.59
N PHE A 235 -0.01 18.61 -2.33
CA PHE A 235 0.55 19.87 -1.85
C PHE A 235 2.01 19.74 -1.41
N GLU A 236 2.53 18.52 -1.31
CA GLU A 236 3.89 18.21 -0.89
C GLU A 236 4.72 17.71 -2.08
N ALA A 237 5.85 18.33 -2.36
CA ALA A 237 6.67 17.97 -3.53
C ALA A 237 7.20 16.52 -3.49
N MET A 238 7.39 15.97 -2.29
CA MET A 238 7.78 14.56 -2.08
C MET A 238 6.57 13.62 -1.92
N GLY A 239 5.35 14.14 -2.01
CA GLY A 239 4.10 13.39 -1.81
C GLY A 239 3.74 13.08 -0.36
N LEU A 240 4.60 13.44 0.60
CA LEU A 240 4.39 13.29 2.04
C LEU A 240 5.29 14.29 2.78
N ASN A 241 4.80 14.85 3.89
CA ASN A 241 5.60 15.74 4.74
C ASN A 241 6.04 15.10 6.05
N LEU A 242 6.96 15.79 6.73
CA LEU A 242 7.56 15.31 7.97
C LEU A 242 6.54 15.17 9.11
N ASP A 243 5.50 16.00 9.16
CA ASP A 243 4.46 15.86 10.18
C ASP A 243 3.70 14.54 9.99
N THR A 244 3.33 14.19 8.77
CA THR A 244 2.72 12.89 8.47
C THR A 244 3.66 11.75 8.87
N GLY A 245 4.96 11.85 8.57
CA GLY A 245 5.95 10.85 9.00
C GLY A 245 5.97 10.64 10.53
N ARG A 246 6.05 11.74 11.29
CA ARG A 246 6.01 11.70 12.77
C ARG A 246 4.71 11.13 13.32
N PHE A 247 3.58 11.48 12.71
CA PHE A 247 2.30 10.87 13.06
C PHE A 247 2.31 9.36 12.81
N MET A 248 2.82 8.92 11.66
CA MET A 248 2.92 7.50 11.31
C MET A 248 3.79 6.74 12.32
N ASP A 249 4.91 7.30 12.77
CA ASP A 249 5.76 6.69 13.80
C ASP A 249 5.00 6.52 15.13
N ALA A 250 4.33 7.57 15.61
CA ALA A 250 3.55 7.50 16.85
C ALA A 250 2.37 6.52 16.73
N PHE A 251 1.63 6.56 15.61
CA PHE A 251 0.50 5.68 15.34
C PHE A 251 0.92 4.20 15.25
N LEU A 252 2.03 3.90 14.57
CA LEU A 252 2.51 2.52 14.42
C LEU A 252 3.13 1.99 15.71
N LEU A 253 3.81 2.84 16.49
CA LEU A 253 4.27 2.48 17.83
C LEU A 253 3.09 2.21 18.76
N PHE A 254 2.04 3.05 18.73
CA PHE A 254 0.79 2.80 19.43
C PHE A 254 0.19 1.44 19.01
N CYS A 255 0.06 1.17 17.70
CA CYS A 255 -0.46 -0.12 17.24
C CYS A 255 0.37 -1.32 17.72
N ALA A 256 1.68 -1.14 17.89
CA ALA A 256 2.60 -2.19 18.35
C ALA A 256 2.47 -2.49 19.84
N LEU A 257 2.18 -1.47 20.66
CA LEU A 257 2.18 -1.56 22.12
C LEU A 257 0.78 -1.73 22.72
N ASP A 258 -0.26 -1.34 21.99
CA ASP A 258 -1.65 -1.46 22.43
C ASP A 258 -2.12 -2.92 22.41
N ASP A 259 -2.99 -3.27 23.36
CA ASP A 259 -3.58 -4.61 23.44
C ASP A 259 -4.21 -4.99 22.10
N SER A 260 -3.84 -6.16 21.59
CA SER A 260 -4.29 -6.64 20.28
C SER A 260 -5.03 -7.97 20.39
N PRO A 261 -6.29 -7.96 20.88
CA PRO A 261 -7.10 -9.16 20.92
C PRO A 261 -7.26 -9.76 19.52
N LEU A 262 -7.64 -11.04 19.46
CA LEU A 262 -7.90 -11.70 18.18
C LEU A 262 -9.12 -11.05 17.50
N THR A 263 -9.02 -10.84 16.19
CA THR A 263 -10.11 -10.22 15.43
C THR A 263 -11.17 -11.27 15.12
N SER A 264 -12.40 -11.02 15.56
CA SER A 264 -13.56 -11.86 15.21
C SER A 264 -14.04 -11.60 13.78
N ALA A 265 -14.88 -12.49 13.24
CA ALA A 265 -15.49 -12.24 11.93
C ALA A 265 -16.43 -11.02 11.93
N GLY A 266 -17.07 -10.70 13.06
CA GLY A 266 -17.91 -9.51 13.21
C GLY A 266 -17.08 -8.23 13.16
N GLU A 267 -16.07 -8.15 14.01
CA GLU A 267 -15.12 -7.04 14.06
C GLU A 267 -14.38 -6.86 12.72
N GLY A 268 -14.01 -7.96 12.05
CA GLY A 268 -13.39 -7.89 10.72
C GLY A 268 -14.28 -7.22 9.66
N ARG A 269 -15.60 -7.43 9.72
CA ARG A 269 -16.56 -6.72 8.86
C ARG A 269 -16.65 -5.24 9.25
N GLU A 270 -16.80 -4.95 10.54
CA GLU A 270 -16.81 -3.56 11.04
C GLU A 270 -15.56 -2.79 10.59
N ASN A 271 -14.37 -3.36 10.73
CA ASN A 271 -13.11 -2.75 10.28
C ASN A 271 -13.11 -2.46 8.77
N THR A 272 -13.65 -3.38 7.96
CA THR A 272 -13.74 -3.23 6.51
C THR A 272 -14.73 -2.13 6.12
N ASP A 273 -15.91 -2.15 6.75
CA ASP A 273 -16.99 -1.20 6.48
C ASP A 273 -16.60 0.21 6.94
N ASN A 274 -15.99 0.35 8.13
CA ASN A 274 -15.48 1.62 8.64
C ASN A 274 -14.43 2.25 7.72
N PHE A 275 -13.52 1.42 7.20
CA PHE A 275 -12.52 1.85 6.23
C PHE A 275 -13.18 2.33 4.93
N ALA A 276 -14.12 1.56 4.38
CA ALA A 276 -14.82 1.90 3.15
C ALA A 276 -15.69 3.16 3.29
N ASP A 277 -16.38 3.31 4.43
CA ASP A 277 -17.18 4.47 4.76
C ASP A 277 -16.33 5.72 4.88
N THR A 278 -15.22 5.63 5.61
CA THR A 278 -14.32 6.77 5.75
C THR A 278 -13.71 7.18 4.41
N VAL A 279 -13.40 6.23 3.54
CA VAL A 279 -12.91 6.48 2.18
C VAL A 279 -13.91 7.28 1.33
N LYS A 280 -15.18 6.86 1.30
CA LYS A 280 -16.20 7.44 0.40
C LYS A 280 -16.91 8.66 0.98
N ARG A 281 -17.02 8.73 2.31
CA ARG A 281 -17.84 9.73 3.02
C ARG A 281 -17.25 10.21 4.34
N GLY A 282 -15.95 10.03 4.59
CA GLY A 282 -15.30 10.37 5.86
C GLY A 282 -15.47 11.82 6.33
N ARG A 283 -15.68 12.77 5.41
CA ARG A 283 -15.94 14.18 5.74
C ARG A 283 -17.43 14.53 5.91
N LEU A 284 -18.33 13.55 5.85
CA LEU A 284 -19.76 13.78 6.06
C LEU A 284 -20.00 14.15 7.53
N PRO A 285 -20.59 15.33 7.83
CA PRO A 285 -20.89 15.72 9.21
C PRO A 285 -21.78 14.69 9.90
N GLY A 286 -21.41 14.30 11.12
CA GLY A 286 -22.15 13.30 11.90
C GLY A 286 -22.01 11.85 11.41
N LEU A 287 -21.05 11.54 10.54
CA LEU A 287 -20.77 10.16 10.15
C LEU A 287 -20.48 9.30 11.39
N THR A 288 -21.16 8.17 11.50
CA THR A 288 -20.93 7.15 12.52
C THR A 288 -20.25 5.92 11.92
N LEU A 289 -19.31 5.36 12.66
CA LEU A 289 -18.65 4.07 12.40
C LEU A 289 -19.20 2.99 13.34
N GLN A 290 -18.84 1.72 13.13
CA GLN A 290 -19.21 0.61 14.00
C GLN A 290 -18.03 0.17 14.86
N ARG A 291 -18.26 -0.04 16.16
CA ARG A 291 -17.27 -0.59 17.10
C ARG A 291 -18.00 -1.48 18.10
N ASP A 292 -17.64 -2.76 18.13
CA ASP A 292 -18.20 -3.73 19.07
C ASP A 292 -19.74 -3.82 18.96
N GLY A 293 -20.27 -3.76 17.73
CA GLY A 293 -21.70 -3.77 17.44
C GLY A 293 -22.46 -2.48 17.75
N ALA A 294 -21.76 -1.41 18.15
CA ALA A 294 -22.36 -0.11 18.44
C ALA A 294 -21.92 0.97 17.45
N ALA A 295 -22.83 1.88 17.12
CA ALA A 295 -22.52 3.06 16.32
C ALA A 295 -21.77 4.10 17.18
N VAL A 296 -20.65 4.62 16.67
CA VAL A 296 -19.82 5.63 17.32
C VAL A 296 -19.53 6.77 16.34
N PRO A 297 -19.71 8.05 16.72
CA PRO A 297 -19.33 9.17 15.85
C PRO A 297 -17.84 9.12 15.47
N LEU A 298 -17.53 9.30 14.17
CA LEU A 298 -16.16 9.24 13.66
C LEU A 298 -15.25 10.24 14.38
N GLN A 299 -15.74 11.46 14.59
CA GLN A 299 -14.99 12.53 15.25
C GLN A 299 -14.61 12.14 16.68
N ASP A 300 -15.58 11.67 17.46
CA ASP A 300 -15.37 11.30 18.86
C ASP A 300 -14.37 10.14 18.97
N TRP A 301 -14.54 9.11 18.14
CA TRP A 301 -13.61 7.97 18.13
C TRP A 301 -12.20 8.37 17.66
N GLY A 302 -12.11 9.28 16.68
CA GLY A 302 -10.83 9.79 16.21
C GLY A 302 -10.09 10.57 17.30
N LEU A 303 -10.79 11.40 18.06
CA LEU A 303 -10.21 12.16 19.17
C LEU A 303 -9.77 11.23 20.31
N GLU A 304 -10.59 10.24 20.68
CA GLU A 304 -10.22 9.18 21.63
C GLU A 304 -8.93 8.46 21.19
N LEU A 305 -8.80 8.12 19.91
CA LEU A 305 -7.59 7.47 19.38
C LEU A 305 -6.38 8.39 19.45
N LEU A 306 -6.50 9.68 19.13
CA LEU A 306 -5.38 10.62 19.22
C LEU A 306 -4.88 10.77 20.66
N ASP A 307 -5.77 10.76 21.65
CA ASP A 307 -5.40 10.80 23.07
C ASP A 307 -4.65 9.52 23.51
N ARG A 308 -5.00 8.36 22.94
CA ARG A 308 -4.27 7.11 23.17
C ARG A 308 -2.89 7.09 22.48
N ILE A 309 -2.79 7.64 21.27
CA ILE A 309 -1.54 7.73 20.51
C ILE A 309 -0.55 8.71 21.18
N GLU A 310 -1.04 9.68 21.96
CA GLU A 310 -0.21 10.66 22.67
C GLU A 310 0.84 10.01 23.59
N ALA A 311 0.53 8.86 24.19
CA ALA A 311 1.50 8.11 24.99
C ALA A 311 2.72 7.67 24.16
N ALA A 312 2.49 7.22 22.92
CA ALA A 312 3.57 6.86 21.99
C ALA A 312 4.35 8.10 21.52
N ALA A 313 3.66 9.21 21.24
CA ALA A 313 4.29 10.49 20.90
C ALA A 313 5.20 10.99 22.04
N THR A 314 4.77 10.84 23.28
CA THR A 314 5.57 11.17 24.48
C THR A 314 6.87 10.39 24.55
N LEU A 315 6.81 9.07 24.30
CA LEU A 315 8.01 8.23 24.29
C LEU A 315 8.99 8.62 23.18
N LEU A 316 8.48 8.99 22.00
CA LEU A 316 9.29 9.40 20.86
C LEU A 316 9.94 10.78 21.08
N ASP A 317 9.18 11.74 21.59
CA ASP A 317 9.70 13.08 21.89
C ASP A 317 10.73 13.06 23.03
N ALA A 318 10.59 12.18 24.02
CA ALA A 318 11.57 12.01 25.09
C ALA A 318 12.98 11.61 24.60
N GLN A 319 13.10 11.06 23.37
CA GLN A 319 14.42 10.73 22.79
C GLN A 319 15.13 11.93 22.14
N ARG A 320 14.38 12.98 21.79
CA ARG A 320 14.87 14.12 20.99
C ARG A 320 14.73 15.46 21.68
N ASP A 321 13.85 15.54 22.69
CA ASP A 321 13.49 16.76 23.43
C ASP A 321 13.04 17.91 22.51
N ASP A 322 12.35 17.59 21.41
CA ASP A 322 11.92 18.58 20.39
C ASP A 322 10.39 18.78 20.29
N GLY A 323 9.59 17.97 21.01
CA GLY A 323 8.12 18.06 21.05
C GLY A 323 7.43 17.83 19.69
N ALA A 324 8.15 17.27 18.72
CA ALA A 324 7.73 17.29 17.34
C ALA A 324 6.63 16.27 17.00
N HIS A 325 6.56 15.16 17.74
CA HIS A 325 5.50 14.16 17.57
C HIS A 325 4.18 14.69 18.13
N HIS A 326 4.19 15.31 19.31
CA HIS A 326 2.99 15.97 19.85
C HIS A 326 2.48 17.07 18.91
N ALA A 327 3.38 17.93 18.41
CA ALA A 327 3.00 18.97 17.46
C ALA A 327 2.36 18.39 16.17
N SER A 328 2.80 17.20 15.72
CA SER A 328 2.16 16.50 14.60
C SER A 328 0.77 15.97 14.97
N LEU A 329 0.60 15.39 16.17
CA LEU A 329 -0.70 14.93 16.67
C LEU A 329 -1.71 16.08 16.76
N ASP A 330 -1.31 17.24 17.26
CA ASP A 330 -2.20 18.40 17.41
C ASP A 330 -2.71 18.91 16.05
N LYS A 331 -1.87 18.86 15.01
CA LYS A 331 -2.31 19.13 13.63
C LYS A 331 -3.37 18.13 13.16
N GLN A 332 -3.30 16.87 13.59
CA GLN A 332 -4.31 15.86 13.27
C GLN A 332 -5.59 16.05 14.08
N ARG A 333 -5.49 16.45 15.36
CA ARG A 333 -6.63 16.83 16.20
C ARG A 333 -7.42 17.98 15.56
N ALA A 334 -6.73 18.97 14.99
CA ALA A 334 -7.36 20.08 14.29
C ALA A 334 -8.23 19.61 13.10
N LYS A 335 -7.75 18.62 12.32
CA LYS A 335 -8.50 18.05 11.18
C LYS A 335 -9.79 17.34 11.60
N LEU A 336 -9.80 16.68 12.76
CA LEU A 336 -11.02 16.05 13.30
C LEU A 336 -12.04 17.08 13.76
N ARG A 337 -11.57 18.21 14.33
CA ARG A 337 -12.43 19.32 14.77
C ARG A 337 -12.98 20.12 13.60
N ASP A 338 -12.20 20.22 12.52
CA ASP A 338 -12.54 20.93 11.30
C ASP A 338 -12.18 20.09 10.06
N PRO A 339 -13.17 19.39 9.46
CA PRO A 339 -12.96 18.56 8.28
C PRO A 339 -12.38 19.30 7.06
N ASP A 340 -12.55 20.63 6.97
CA ASP A 340 -12.03 21.42 5.86
C ASP A 340 -10.49 21.55 5.91
N CYS A 341 -9.89 21.29 7.07
CA CYS A 341 -8.44 21.19 7.23
C CYS A 341 -7.83 19.89 6.66
N THR A 342 -8.64 18.90 6.28
CA THR A 342 -8.14 17.63 5.72
C THR A 342 -7.57 17.82 4.31
N PRO A 343 -6.59 16.99 3.87
CA PRO A 343 -6.03 17.10 2.52
C PRO A 343 -7.10 16.92 1.43
N SER A 344 -8.04 16.00 1.61
CA SER A 344 -9.13 15.81 0.65
C SER A 344 -10.05 17.03 0.51
N ALA A 345 -10.40 17.73 1.59
CA ALA A 345 -11.15 18.99 1.49
C ALA A 345 -10.33 20.06 0.74
N ARG A 346 -9.05 20.22 1.10
CA ARG A 346 -8.12 21.14 0.42
C ARG A 346 -7.99 20.85 -1.07
N VAL A 347 -8.01 19.57 -1.49
CA VAL A 347 -8.02 19.19 -2.91
C VAL A 347 -9.30 19.68 -3.59
N LEU A 348 -10.47 19.50 -2.97
CA LEU A 348 -11.72 20.00 -3.56
C LEU A 348 -11.74 21.54 -3.66
N ASP A 349 -11.19 22.25 -2.69
CA ASP A 349 -11.03 23.71 -2.77
C ASP A 349 -10.06 24.13 -3.88
N ALA A 350 -8.95 23.42 -4.01
CA ALA A 350 -8.00 23.67 -5.09
C ALA A 350 -8.63 23.40 -6.47
N LEU A 351 -9.49 22.39 -6.61
CA LEU A 351 -10.24 22.17 -7.84
C LEU A 351 -11.15 23.35 -8.17
N ARG A 352 -11.88 23.90 -7.19
CA ARG A 352 -12.74 25.09 -7.40
C ARG A 352 -11.95 26.28 -7.93
N ALA A 353 -10.72 26.48 -7.45
CA ALA A 353 -9.82 27.51 -7.95
C ALA A 353 -9.28 27.27 -9.37
N HIS A 354 -9.47 26.06 -9.91
CA HIS A 354 -9.05 25.65 -11.26
C HIS A 354 -10.26 25.28 -12.15
N ASP A 355 -11.36 26.04 -12.04
CA ASP A 355 -12.60 25.81 -12.79
C ASP A 355 -13.18 24.40 -12.61
N ASN A 356 -13.01 23.83 -11.41
CA ASN A 356 -13.39 22.45 -11.10
C ASN A 356 -12.70 21.38 -11.95
N SER A 357 -11.57 21.69 -12.61
CA SER A 357 -10.85 20.76 -13.49
C SER A 357 -9.71 20.05 -12.77
N PHE A 358 -9.81 18.71 -12.70
CA PHE A 358 -8.78 17.84 -12.17
C PHE A 358 -7.49 17.90 -12.98
N MET A 359 -7.61 18.03 -14.31
CA MET A 359 -6.46 18.15 -15.20
C MET A 359 -5.70 19.45 -14.98
N LYS A 360 -6.40 20.60 -14.91
CA LYS A 360 -5.77 21.91 -14.66
C LYS A 360 -5.07 21.94 -13.31
N PHE A 361 -5.75 21.51 -12.25
CA PHE A 361 -5.17 21.44 -10.91
C PHE A 361 -3.94 20.54 -10.86
N SER A 362 -4.04 19.31 -11.36
CA SER A 362 -2.95 18.34 -11.30
C SER A 362 -1.73 18.78 -12.12
N LEU A 363 -1.95 19.42 -13.29
CA LEU A 363 -0.88 19.97 -14.10
C LEU A 363 -0.20 21.14 -13.39
N ALA A 364 -0.96 22.05 -12.79
CA ALA A 364 -0.42 23.19 -12.04
C ALA A 364 0.46 22.71 -10.87
N GLN A 365 -0.01 21.74 -10.08
CA GLN A 365 0.78 21.16 -8.98
C GLN A 365 2.04 20.47 -9.50
N SER A 366 1.94 19.70 -10.58
CA SER A 366 3.10 19.01 -11.18
C SER A 366 4.16 19.99 -11.69
N GLN A 367 3.73 21.09 -12.32
CA GLN A 367 4.63 22.14 -12.78
C GLN A 367 5.30 22.89 -11.62
N ALA A 368 4.54 23.21 -10.56
CA ALA A 368 5.08 23.86 -9.36
C ALA A 368 6.15 22.99 -8.69
N HIS A 369 5.87 21.70 -8.47
CA HIS A 369 6.82 20.76 -7.88
C HIS A 369 8.06 20.57 -8.76
N ALA A 370 7.88 20.44 -10.08
CA ALA A 370 8.99 20.35 -11.02
C ALA A 370 9.87 21.60 -11.00
N ALA A 371 9.28 22.79 -10.91
CA ALA A 371 10.01 24.04 -10.78
C ALA A 371 10.81 24.10 -9.46
N GLN A 372 10.22 23.65 -8.35
CA GLN A 372 10.89 23.57 -7.05
C GLN A 372 12.13 22.66 -7.09
N PHE A 373 12.04 21.48 -7.70
CA PHE A 373 13.19 20.58 -7.84
C PHE A 373 14.27 21.19 -8.77
N LYS A 374 13.88 21.80 -9.89
CA LYS A 374 14.82 22.45 -10.82
C LYS A 374 15.54 23.65 -10.20
N ALA A 375 14.88 24.37 -9.28
CA ALA A 375 15.47 25.50 -8.57
C ALA A 375 16.53 25.09 -7.53
N ARG A 376 16.65 23.79 -7.22
CA ARG A 376 17.60 23.23 -6.25
C ARG A 376 18.51 22.21 -6.93
N PRO A 377 19.40 22.64 -7.85
CA PRO A 377 20.28 21.73 -8.57
C PRO A 377 21.19 20.97 -7.59
N LEU A 378 21.50 19.75 -7.97
CA LEU A 378 22.46 18.92 -7.26
C LEU A 378 23.86 19.52 -7.33
N THR A 379 24.66 19.30 -6.28
CA THR A 379 26.10 19.58 -6.32
C THR A 379 26.79 18.66 -7.34
N SER A 380 27.98 19.05 -7.82
CA SER A 380 28.79 18.18 -8.70
C SER A 380 29.04 16.81 -8.09
N ALA A 381 29.38 16.75 -6.80
CA ALA A 381 29.59 15.50 -6.08
C ALA A 381 28.35 14.59 -6.07
N GLN A 382 27.16 15.17 -5.89
CA GLN A 382 25.90 14.40 -5.96
C GLN A 382 25.61 13.91 -7.38
N LEU A 383 25.86 14.73 -8.40
CA LEU A 383 25.70 14.34 -9.81
C LEU A 383 26.65 13.19 -10.17
N ASP A 384 27.91 13.28 -9.78
CA ASP A 384 28.91 12.25 -10.01
C ASP A 384 28.52 10.93 -9.33
N GLU A 385 28.00 11.03 -8.10
CA GLU A 385 27.51 9.87 -7.36
C GLU A 385 26.30 9.21 -8.05
N PHE A 386 25.29 9.98 -8.46
CA PHE A 386 24.15 9.41 -9.21
C PHE A 386 24.57 8.83 -10.56
N ALA A 387 25.50 9.47 -11.26
CA ALA A 387 26.03 8.95 -12.52
C ALA A 387 26.80 7.63 -12.31
N ARG A 388 27.54 7.51 -11.19
CA ARG A 388 28.20 6.27 -10.79
C ARG A 388 27.18 5.18 -10.45
N LEU A 389 26.15 5.49 -9.67
CA LEU A 389 25.07 4.54 -9.35
C LEU A 389 24.35 4.05 -10.62
N ALA A 390 24.06 4.95 -11.57
CA ALA A 390 23.46 4.59 -12.84
C ALA A 390 24.35 3.63 -13.65
N ARG A 391 25.65 3.93 -13.82
CA ARG A 391 26.59 3.03 -14.50
C ARG A 391 26.68 1.66 -13.83
N ASN A 392 26.86 1.65 -12.51
CA ASN A 392 26.93 0.41 -11.74
C ASN A 392 25.68 -0.45 -11.89
N SER A 393 24.48 0.16 -11.96
CA SER A 393 23.23 -0.59 -12.16
C SER A 393 23.13 -1.25 -13.54
N ILE A 394 23.69 -0.61 -14.57
CA ILE A 394 23.75 -1.16 -15.93
C ILE A 394 24.75 -2.30 -15.99
N ASP A 395 25.95 -2.11 -15.41
CA ASP A 395 26.97 -3.15 -15.34
C ASP A 395 26.46 -4.38 -14.58
N GLU A 396 25.73 -4.17 -13.48
CA GLU A 396 25.08 -5.25 -12.73
C GLU A 396 24.00 -5.96 -13.55
N GLN A 397 23.16 -5.22 -14.28
CA GLN A 397 22.18 -5.83 -15.19
C GLN A 397 22.85 -6.69 -16.26
N THR A 398 23.89 -6.16 -16.93
CA THR A 398 24.65 -6.89 -17.95
C THR A 398 25.29 -8.16 -17.38
N ARG A 399 25.85 -8.08 -16.17
CA ARG A 399 26.40 -9.26 -15.49
C ARG A 399 25.31 -10.30 -15.21
N ILE A 400 24.14 -9.90 -14.72
CA ILE A 400 23.03 -10.85 -14.47
C ILE A 400 22.57 -11.51 -15.79
N GLU A 401 22.49 -10.74 -16.87
CA GLU A 401 22.11 -11.25 -18.20
C GLU A 401 23.16 -12.22 -18.78
N HIS A 402 24.44 -11.98 -18.51
CA HIS A 402 25.54 -12.84 -18.94
C HIS A 402 25.68 -14.12 -18.11
N ASP A 403 25.54 -14.02 -16.79
CA ASP A 403 25.82 -15.11 -15.85
C ASP A 403 24.65 -16.09 -15.68
N GLN A 404 23.47 -15.76 -16.22
CA GLN A 404 22.33 -16.68 -16.19
C GLN A 404 22.54 -17.87 -17.13
N SER A 405 21.96 -19.02 -16.76
CA SER A 405 22.04 -20.26 -17.55
C SER A 405 20.65 -20.84 -17.84
N GLY A 406 20.52 -21.56 -18.95
CA GLY A 406 19.28 -22.20 -19.36
C GLY A 406 18.34 -21.26 -20.13
N SER A 407 17.13 -21.73 -20.43
CA SER A 407 16.10 -20.91 -21.07
C SER A 407 15.24 -20.19 -20.03
N PHE A 408 14.58 -19.10 -20.44
CA PHE A 408 13.59 -18.45 -19.60
C PHE A 408 12.39 -19.38 -19.31
N ASP A 409 12.05 -20.26 -20.25
CA ASP A 409 10.99 -21.25 -20.10
C ASP A 409 11.28 -22.23 -18.96
N ASP A 410 12.51 -22.75 -18.89
CA ASP A 410 12.91 -23.62 -17.77
C ASP A 410 12.91 -22.85 -16.45
N PHE A 411 13.37 -21.59 -16.47
CA PHE A 411 13.41 -20.74 -15.28
C PHE A 411 12.02 -20.47 -14.71
N ILE A 412 11.06 -20.06 -15.56
CA ILE A 412 9.71 -19.73 -15.09
C ILE A 412 8.95 -20.98 -14.63
N GLU A 413 9.15 -22.12 -15.28
CA GLU A 413 8.56 -23.37 -14.81
C GLU A 413 9.14 -23.83 -13.47
N ALA A 414 10.46 -23.72 -13.28
CA ALA A 414 11.09 -23.98 -11.98
C ALA A 414 10.58 -23.02 -10.89
N TYR A 415 10.42 -21.73 -11.22
CA TYR A 415 9.85 -20.73 -10.31
C TYR A 415 8.40 -21.07 -9.91
N ARG A 416 7.57 -21.51 -10.87
CA ARG A 416 6.20 -21.96 -10.61
C ARG A 416 6.17 -23.23 -9.75
N ALA A 417 7.05 -24.19 -10.02
CA ALA A 417 7.12 -25.45 -9.27
C ALA A 417 7.48 -25.24 -7.79
N ARG A 418 8.33 -24.25 -7.46
CA ARG A 418 8.61 -23.85 -6.06
C ARG A 418 7.37 -23.38 -5.31
N SER A 419 6.40 -22.83 -6.05
CA SER A 419 5.11 -22.42 -5.47
C SER A 419 4.25 -23.62 -5.07
N LEU A 420 4.56 -24.83 -5.53
CA LEU A 420 3.80 -26.07 -5.30
C LEU A 420 4.42 -26.97 -4.22
N THR A 421 5.68 -26.74 -3.84
CA THR A 421 6.36 -27.54 -2.81
C THR A 421 5.83 -27.16 -1.42
N PRO A 422 5.65 -28.12 -0.48
CA PRO A 422 5.32 -27.78 0.90
C PRO A 422 6.42 -26.92 1.50
N THR A 423 6.08 -25.68 1.84
CA THR A 423 6.93 -24.86 2.70
C THR A 423 6.88 -25.42 4.12
N SER A 424 7.84 -25.10 4.99
CA SER A 424 7.79 -25.42 6.44
C SER A 424 6.60 -24.77 7.20
N CYS A 425 5.65 -24.21 6.47
CA CYS A 425 4.44 -23.53 6.90
C CYS A 425 3.16 -24.31 6.55
N ASP A 426 3.29 -25.48 5.91
CA ASP A 426 2.21 -26.43 5.62
C ASP A 426 1.88 -27.31 6.84
#